data_AF-A0A7S2ZFY4-F1
#
_entry.id   AF-A0A7S2ZFY4-F1
#
_cell.length_a   1.000
_cell.length_b   1.000
_cell.length_c   1.000
_cell.angle_alpha   90.00
_cell.angle_beta   90.00
_cell.angle_gamma   90.00
#
_symmetry.space_group_name_H-M   'P 1'
#
loop_
_entity.id
_entity.type
_entity.pdbx_description
1 polymer ?
#
loop_
_entity_poly.entity_id
_entity_poly.type
_entity_poly.pdbx_seq_one_letter_code
_entity_poly.pdbx_strand_id
1 'polypeptide(L)'
;MPILKESDETIAQKVAYALEKGLKVMPCIGELLEEREAGKTNEVNERQLKAIAGAVTDWTNVVIAYEPVWAIGTGKVATPEQAQEVHAHLRSWISENVSAEVRSPFISHVYTIASQPLRLNPCPLVVGCAEC
;
A
#
# COMPACT_ATOMS: atom_id res chain seq x y z
N MET A 1 3.15 -8.28 -8.77
CA MET A 1 1.89 -9.07 -8.70
C MET A 1 2.14 -10.54 -9.08
N PRO A 2 1.95 -11.53 -8.20
CA PRO A 2 2.51 -12.87 -8.37
C PRO A 2 1.90 -13.70 -9.53
N ILE A 3 0.63 -13.45 -9.90
CA ILE A 3 -0.07 -14.25 -10.92
C ILE A 3 0.25 -13.77 -12.35
N LEU A 4 0.14 -12.46 -12.61
CA LEU A 4 0.46 -11.89 -13.94
C LEU A 4 1.93 -11.48 -14.08
N LYS A 5 2.74 -11.63 -13.02
CA LYS A 5 4.18 -11.31 -12.97
C LYS A 5 4.52 -9.88 -13.41
N GLU A 6 3.64 -8.93 -13.13
CA GLU A 6 3.94 -7.52 -13.34
C GLU A 6 5.03 -7.07 -12.38
N SER A 7 6.08 -6.46 -12.93
CA SER A 7 7.21 -5.91 -12.19
C SER A 7 6.85 -4.56 -11.56
N ASP A 8 7.64 -4.15 -10.57
CA ASP A 8 7.44 -2.87 -9.87
C ASP A 8 7.53 -1.69 -10.86
N GLU A 9 8.40 -1.78 -11.87
CA GLU A 9 8.54 -0.77 -12.94
C GLU A 9 7.31 -0.71 -13.84
N THR A 10 6.73 -1.87 -14.17
CA THR A 10 5.51 -1.94 -14.99
C THR A 10 4.34 -1.28 -14.27
N ILE A 11 4.21 -1.52 -12.95
CA ILE A 11 3.19 -0.88 -12.12
C ILE A 11 3.42 0.63 -12.08
N ALA A 12 4.65 1.07 -11.81
CA ALA A 12 5.00 2.49 -11.74
C ALA A 12 4.66 3.24 -13.04
N GLN A 13 4.97 2.63 -14.20
CA GLN A 13 4.63 3.21 -15.51
C GLN A 13 3.10 3.33 -15.72
N LYS A 14 2.32 2.33 -15.31
CA LYS A 14 0.85 2.39 -15.40
C LYS A 14 0.27 3.47 -14.50
N VAL A 15 0.80 3.60 -13.29
CA VAL A 15 0.38 4.63 -12.33
C VAL A 15 0.63 6.02 -12.91
N ALA A 16 1.86 6.27 -13.39
CA ALA A 16 2.22 7.54 -14.02
C ALA A 16 1.32 7.86 -15.22
N TYR A 17 1.13 6.89 -16.13
CA TYR A 17 0.28 7.06 -17.30
C TYR A 17 -1.18 7.36 -16.93
N ALA A 18 -1.74 6.67 -15.94
CA ALA A 18 -3.12 6.92 -15.49
C ALA A 18 -3.27 8.32 -14.88
N LEU A 19 -2.29 8.79 -14.09
CA LEU A 19 -2.26 10.16 -13.55
C LEU A 19 -2.16 11.21 -14.65
N GLU A 20 -1.34 10.99 -15.69
CA GLU A 20 -1.25 11.87 -16.86
C GLU A 20 -2.60 12.01 -17.60
N LYS A 21 -3.46 11.00 -17.52
CA LYS A 21 -4.82 11.03 -18.07
C LYS A 21 -5.85 11.64 -17.11
N GLY A 22 -5.43 12.15 -15.96
CA GLY A 22 -6.30 12.76 -14.96
C GLY A 22 -7.11 11.75 -14.15
N LEU A 23 -6.70 10.48 -14.13
CA LEU A 23 -7.34 9.46 -13.29
C LEU A 23 -6.81 9.54 -11.86
N LYS A 24 -7.68 9.18 -10.91
CA LYS A 24 -7.27 8.86 -9.54
C LYS A 24 -6.83 7.40 -9.51
N VAL A 25 -5.71 7.13 -8.87
CA VAL A 25 -5.06 5.81 -8.90
C VAL A 25 -4.87 5.27 -7.49
N MET A 26 -5.06 3.96 -7.35
CA MET A 26 -4.85 3.25 -6.09
C MET A 26 -3.89 2.07 -6.32
N PRO A 27 -2.57 2.28 -6.43
CA PRO A 27 -1.62 1.18 -6.54
C PRO A 27 -1.63 0.29 -5.29
N CYS A 28 -1.67 -1.02 -5.51
CA CYS A 28 -1.56 -2.03 -4.47
C CYS A 28 -0.09 -2.41 -4.24
N ILE A 29 0.29 -2.52 -2.97
CA ILE A 29 1.59 -3.01 -2.49
C ILE A 29 1.37 -4.07 -1.42
N GLY A 30 2.36 -4.93 -1.21
CA GLY A 30 2.27 -5.97 -0.21
C GLY A 30 3.27 -7.09 -0.41
N GLU A 31 3.58 -7.77 0.68
CA GLU A 31 4.52 -8.88 0.73
C GLU A 31 3.84 -10.25 0.63
N LEU A 32 4.57 -11.22 0.09
CA LEU A 32 4.22 -12.63 0.10
C LEU A 32 4.39 -13.24 1.50
N LEU A 33 3.86 -14.45 1.71
CA LEU A 33 3.95 -15.12 3.01
C LEU A 33 5.40 -15.42 3.38
N GLU A 34 6.18 -15.88 2.42
CA GLU A 34 7.59 -16.23 2.60
C GLU A 34 8.43 -14.99 2.91
N GLU A 35 8.08 -13.85 2.32
CA GLU A 35 8.73 -12.56 2.59
C GLU A 35 8.40 -12.08 4.01
N ARG A 36 7.16 -12.24 4.46
CA ARG A 36 6.77 -11.92 5.85
C ARG A 36 7.46 -12.83 6.86
N GLU A 37 7.44 -14.14 6.63
CA GLU A 37 8.08 -15.13 7.52
C GLU A 37 9.61 -14.93 7.56
N ALA A 38 10.20 -14.35 6.51
CA ALA A 38 11.60 -13.93 6.46
C ALA A 38 11.89 -12.55 7.06
N GLY A 39 10.88 -11.83 7.59
CA GLY A 39 11.05 -10.50 8.17
C GLY A 39 11.29 -9.38 7.15
N LYS A 40 10.89 -9.58 5.89
CA LYS A 40 11.14 -8.66 4.76
C LYS A 40 9.97 -7.75 4.40
N THR A 41 8.92 -7.69 5.22
CA THR A 41 7.74 -6.87 4.97
C THR A 41 8.09 -5.43 4.60
N ASN A 42 8.97 -4.77 5.38
CA ASN A 42 9.34 -3.39 5.11
C ASN A 42 10.17 -3.27 3.83
N GLU A 43 11.17 -4.13 3.63
CA GLU A 43 12.03 -4.14 2.43
C GLU A 43 11.20 -4.24 1.14
N VAL A 44 10.22 -5.15 1.11
CA VAL A 44 9.36 -5.38 -0.05
C VAL A 44 8.46 -4.19 -0.33
N ASN A 45 7.78 -3.68 0.69
CA ASN A 45 6.88 -2.55 0.50
C ASN A 45 7.62 -1.26 0.14
N GLU A 46 8.81 -1.02 0.71
CA GLU A 46 9.66 0.11 0.35
C GLU A 46 10.16 0.02 -1.08
N ARG A 47 10.56 -1.17 -1.55
CA ARG A 47 10.97 -1.40 -2.94
C ARG A 47 9.84 -1.02 -3.91
N GLN A 48 8.62 -1.48 -3.61
CA GLN A 48 7.42 -1.20 -4.42
C GLN A 48 7.08 0.30 -4.40
N LEU A 49 7.08 0.94 -3.22
CA LEU A 49 6.84 2.38 -3.09
C LEU A 49 7.88 3.21 -3.82
N LYS A 50 9.16 2.82 -3.74
CA LYS A 50 10.27 3.51 -4.42
C LYS A 50 10.09 3.48 -5.94
N ALA A 51 9.64 2.37 -6.51
CA ALA A 51 9.35 2.30 -7.93
C ALA A 51 8.25 3.31 -8.34
N ILE A 52 7.16 3.38 -7.57
CA ILE A 52 6.06 4.33 -7.81
C ILE A 52 6.55 5.78 -7.66
N ALA A 53 7.28 6.10 -6.57
CA ALA A 53 7.84 7.43 -6.33
C ALA A 53 8.85 7.86 -7.39
N GLY A 54 9.57 6.92 -8.00
CA GLY A 54 10.47 7.21 -9.11
C GLY A 54 9.76 7.62 -10.41
N ALA A 55 8.47 7.27 -10.56
CA ALA A 55 7.68 7.57 -11.76
C ALA A 55 6.62 8.67 -11.53
N VAL A 56 6.32 9.02 -10.27
CA VAL A 56 5.23 9.92 -9.91
C VAL A 56 5.74 11.10 -9.08
N THR A 57 5.49 12.31 -9.56
CA THR A 57 5.85 13.56 -8.87
C THR A 57 4.69 14.20 -8.12
N ASP A 58 3.45 14.10 -8.65
CA ASP A 58 2.23 14.57 -7.98
C ASP A 58 1.46 13.40 -7.36
N TRP A 59 1.37 13.43 -6.04
CA TRP A 59 0.70 12.40 -5.25
C TRP A 59 -0.74 12.76 -4.87
N THR A 60 -1.24 13.93 -5.27
CA THR A 60 -2.57 14.44 -4.89
C THR A 60 -3.72 13.50 -5.28
N ASN A 61 -3.54 12.72 -6.34
CA ASN A 61 -4.53 11.76 -6.86
C ASN A 61 -4.11 10.29 -6.65
N VAL A 62 -3.17 10.02 -5.74
CA VAL A 62 -2.66 8.69 -5.43
C VAL A 62 -3.12 8.25 -4.04
N VAL A 63 -3.57 7.01 -3.95
CA VAL A 63 -3.91 6.33 -2.68
C VAL A 63 -3.14 5.01 -2.63
N ILE A 64 -2.50 4.66 -1.52
CA ILE A 64 -1.78 3.38 -1.42
C ILE A 64 -2.71 2.32 -0.82
N ALA A 65 -2.87 1.18 -1.49
CA ALA A 65 -3.51 0.01 -0.89
C ALA A 65 -2.42 -0.95 -0.42
N TYR A 66 -2.30 -1.13 0.89
CA TYR A 66 -1.49 -2.19 1.47
C TYR A 66 -2.32 -3.48 1.55
N GLU A 67 -1.92 -4.49 0.79
CA GLU A 67 -2.59 -5.77 0.71
C GLU A 67 -1.61 -6.88 1.11
N PRO A 68 -1.57 -7.32 2.38
CA PRO A 68 -0.75 -8.46 2.77
C PRO A 68 -1.19 -9.70 1.98
N VAL A 69 -0.43 -10.07 0.95
CA VAL A 69 -0.84 -11.10 -0.04
C VAL A 69 -1.11 -12.42 0.66
N TRP A 70 -0.35 -12.70 1.71
CA TRP A 70 -0.49 -13.88 2.55
C TRP A 70 -1.80 -13.96 3.35
N ALA A 71 -2.58 -12.88 3.45
CA ALA A 71 -3.89 -12.82 4.11
C ALA A 71 -5.07 -12.77 3.11
N ILE A 72 -4.81 -12.99 1.82
CA ILE A 72 -5.82 -13.03 0.76
C ILE A 72 -6.16 -14.48 0.43
N GLY A 73 -7.35 -14.95 0.82
CA GLY A 73 -7.86 -16.27 0.42
C GLY A 73 -7.10 -17.47 0.99
N THR A 74 -6.19 -17.26 1.94
CA THR A 74 -5.32 -18.29 2.56
C THR A 74 -5.89 -18.83 3.88
N GLY A 75 -6.93 -18.21 4.42
CA GLY A 75 -7.45 -18.47 5.77
C GLY A 75 -6.58 -17.89 6.90
N LYS A 76 -5.41 -17.31 6.59
CA LYS A 76 -4.64 -16.48 7.52
C LYS A 76 -5.18 -15.05 7.47
N VAL A 77 -5.24 -14.39 8.63
CA VAL A 77 -5.77 -13.03 8.76
C VAL A 77 -4.73 -12.16 9.46
N ALA A 78 -4.41 -11.00 8.88
CA ALA A 78 -3.58 -10.00 9.54
C ALA A 78 -4.34 -9.41 10.73
N THR A 79 -3.71 -9.31 11.90
CA THR A 79 -4.35 -8.63 13.03
C THR A 79 -4.38 -7.12 12.80
N PRO A 80 -5.31 -6.38 13.42
CA PRO A 80 -5.34 -4.92 13.34
C PRO A 80 -4.00 -4.28 13.72
N GLU A 81 -3.29 -4.82 14.70
CA GLU A 81 -1.99 -4.34 15.16
C GLU A 81 -0.91 -4.55 14.09
N GLN A 82 -0.93 -5.70 13.41
CA GLN A 82 0.00 -5.99 12.30
C GLN A 82 -0.23 -5.05 11.11
N ALA A 83 -1.50 -4.79 10.78
CA ALA A 83 -1.85 -3.82 9.73
C ALA A 83 -1.39 -2.41 10.13
N GLN A 84 -1.62 -2.03 11.39
CA GLN A 84 -1.25 -0.73 11.92
C GLN A 84 0.26 -0.50 11.93
N GLU A 85 1.05 -1.50 12.29
CA GLU A 85 2.52 -1.46 12.26
C GLU A 85 3.02 -1.12 10.86
N VAL A 86 2.56 -1.86 9.86
CA VAL A 86 2.97 -1.64 8.47
C VAL A 86 2.47 -0.28 7.98
N HIS A 87 1.22 0.09 8.25
CA HIS A 87 0.70 1.41 7.86
C HIS A 87 1.50 2.57 8.47
N ALA A 88 1.93 2.45 9.73
CA ALA A 88 2.77 3.46 10.38
C ALA A 88 4.12 3.59 9.69
N HIS A 89 4.74 2.46 9.35
CA HIS A 89 5.99 2.41 8.59
C HIS A 89 5.86 3.06 7.21
N LEU A 90 4.84 2.68 6.43
CA LEU A 90 4.61 3.20 5.08
C LEU A 90 4.37 4.72 5.09
N ARG A 91 3.62 5.24 6.07
CA ARG A 91 3.44 6.69 6.22
C ARG A 91 4.74 7.43 6.58
N SER A 92 5.58 6.86 7.44
CA SER A 92 6.90 7.44 7.73
C SER A 92 7.71 7.51 6.45
N TRP A 93 7.78 6.40 5.72
CA TRP A 93 8.53 6.32 4.47
C TRP A 93 8.04 7.36 3.44
N ILE A 94 6.72 7.48 3.23
CA ILE A 94 6.15 8.47 2.30
C ILE A 94 6.47 9.89 2.74
N SER A 95 6.37 10.20 4.03
CA SER A 95 6.71 11.54 4.56
C SER A 95 8.18 11.89 4.37
N GLU A 96 9.07 10.90 4.40
CA GLU A 96 10.52 11.09 4.27
C GLU A 96 10.97 11.17 2.80
N ASN A 97 10.32 10.42 1.90
CA ASN A 97 10.80 10.21 0.53
C ASN A 97 9.96 10.92 -0.55
N VAL A 98 8.73 11.34 -0.26
CA VAL A 98 7.86 12.02 -1.23
C VAL A 98 7.71 13.50 -0.87
N SER A 99 7.01 13.83 0.22
CA SER A 99 6.99 15.18 0.78
C SER A 99 6.34 15.20 2.17
N ALA A 100 6.71 16.17 3.01
CA ALA A 100 6.08 16.37 4.31
C ALA A 100 4.61 16.85 4.20
N GLU A 101 4.22 17.41 3.05
CA GLU A 101 2.89 17.99 2.76
C GLU A 101 1.86 16.91 2.38
N VAL A 102 2.32 15.73 1.94
CA VAL A 102 1.50 14.53 1.70
C VAL A 102 0.85 13.98 2.98
N ARG A 103 1.16 14.56 4.15
CA ARG A 103 0.52 14.29 5.45
C ARG A 103 -0.93 14.79 5.57
N SER A 104 -1.49 15.39 4.52
CA SER A 104 -2.92 15.69 4.49
C SER A 104 -3.72 14.39 4.62
N PRO A 105 -4.77 14.35 5.46
CA PRO A 105 -5.56 13.14 5.71
C PRO A 105 -6.10 12.51 4.43
N PHE A 106 -6.22 13.25 3.32
CA PHE A 106 -6.66 12.73 2.03
C PHE A 106 -5.58 12.01 1.20
N ILE A 107 -4.30 12.36 1.35
CA ILE A 107 -3.20 11.92 0.48
C ILE A 107 -2.43 10.72 1.10
N SER A 108 -2.54 10.52 2.42
CA SER A 108 -1.84 9.45 3.16
C SER A 108 -2.71 8.22 3.49
N HIS A 109 -3.70 7.91 2.66
CA HIS A 109 -4.52 6.74 2.91
C HIS A 109 -3.78 5.49 2.47
N VAL A 110 -3.15 4.83 3.43
CA VAL A 110 -2.82 3.41 3.32
C VAL A 110 -4.08 2.65 3.75
N TYR A 111 -4.64 1.85 2.84
CA TYR A 111 -5.78 0.97 3.12
C TYR A 111 -5.29 -0.46 3.32
N THR A 112 -5.86 -1.20 4.28
CA THR A 112 -5.66 -2.65 4.33
C THR A 112 -6.79 -3.34 3.61
N ILE A 113 -6.49 -4.15 2.60
CA ILE A 113 -7.48 -5.05 1.99
C ILE A 113 -7.21 -6.45 2.51
N ALA A 114 -8.20 -7.04 3.17
CA ALA A 114 -8.15 -8.39 3.70
C ALA A 114 -9.40 -9.16 3.28
N SER A 115 -9.25 -10.48 3.11
CA SER A 115 -10.32 -11.37 2.62
C SER A 115 -11.48 -11.60 3.60
N GLN A 116 -11.40 -11.05 4.82
CA GLN A 116 -12.46 -11.05 5.82
C GLN A 116 -12.57 -9.63 6.41
N PRO A 117 -13.77 -9.20 6.87
CA PRO A 117 -13.91 -7.92 7.55
C PRO A 117 -13.02 -7.95 8.78
N LEU A 118 -11.87 -7.28 8.68
CA LEU A 118 -11.07 -6.96 9.84
C LEU A 118 -12.01 -6.16 10.73
N ARG A 119 -12.28 -6.64 11.95
CA ARG A 119 -12.81 -5.77 13.01
C ARG A 119 -11.69 -4.80 13.38
N LEU A 120 -11.43 -3.85 12.49
CA LEU A 120 -10.65 -2.67 12.75
C LEU A 120 -11.53 -1.83 13.70
N ASN A 121 -11.51 -2.18 14.99
CA ASN A 121 -11.77 -1.19 16.04
C ASN A 121 -10.99 0.09 15.68
N PRO A 122 -11.48 1.29 16.02
CA PRO A 122 -10.99 2.55 15.46
C PRO A 122 -9.51 2.75 15.78
N CYS A 123 -8.67 2.15 14.95
CA CYS A 123 -7.25 2.31 14.99
C CYS A 123 -7.03 3.58 14.18
N PRO A 124 -6.47 4.65 14.80
CA PRO A 124 -6.54 5.99 14.26
C PRO A 124 -5.88 6.15 12.88
N LEU A 125 -5.19 5.11 12.40
CA LEU A 125 -4.40 5.16 11.19
C LEU A 125 -4.64 3.97 10.23
N VAL A 126 -5.66 3.14 10.45
CA VAL A 126 -6.14 2.19 9.42
C VAL A 126 -7.47 2.71 8.91
N VAL A 127 -7.49 3.14 7.65
CA VAL A 127 -8.76 3.48 7.00
C VAL A 127 -9.29 2.18 6.39
N GLY A 128 -10.50 1.80 6.79
CA GLY A 128 -11.09 0.50 6.49
C GLY A 128 -11.27 0.26 4.99
N CYS A 129 -11.43 -1.01 4.59
CA CYS A 129 -11.88 -1.38 3.25
C CYS A 129 -12.96 -0.41 2.79
N ALA A 130 -12.78 0.18 1.60
CA ALA A 130 -13.89 0.83 0.94
C ALA A 130 -15.04 -0.19 0.87
N GLU A 131 -16.09 0.05 1.65
CA GLU A 131 -17.37 -0.61 1.43
C GLU A 131 -17.80 -0.21 0.02
N CYS A 132 -17.70 -1.14 -0.92
CA CYS A 132 -18.44 -1.08 -2.17
C CYS A 132 -19.91 -1.40 -1.89
#